data_AF-A0A432TRW6-F1
#
_entry.id   AF-A0A432TRW6-F1
#
_cell.length_a   1.000
_cell.length_b   1.000
_cell.length_c   1.000
_cell.angle_alpha   90.00
_cell.angle_beta   90.00
_cell.angle_gamma   90.00
#
_symmetry.space_group_name_H-M   'P 1'
#
loop_
_entity.id
_entity.type
_entity.pdbx_description
1 polymer ?
#
loop_
_entity_poly.entity_id
_entity_poly.type
_entity_poly.pdbx_seq_one_letter_code
_entity_poly.pdbx_strand_id
1 'polypeptide(L)'
;MTFDLTELVLVGLIFIWAGFVRTGLGFGGAALGLPLMLLVGATPVYWLPIIGIHLLFFSSLTLVKSLKKVDWPYLKRSLLWIIPPALVGVAGLLSLPDDVI
;
A
#
# COMPACT_ATOMS: atom_id res chain seq x y z
N MET A 1 -6.02 -6.15 -21.15
CA MET A 1 -5.11 -7.25 -20.76
C MET A 1 -5.96 -8.44 -20.34
N THR A 2 -5.77 -9.59 -20.96
CA THR A 2 -6.24 -10.88 -20.42
C THR A 2 -5.22 -11.31 -19.39
N PHE A 3 -5.58 -11.26 -18.11
CA PHE A 3 -4.71 -11.80 -17.05
C PHE A 3 -4.48 -13.29 -17.33
N ASP A 4 -3.22 -13.68 -17.48
CA ASP A 4 -2.89 -15.10 -17.61
C ASP A 4 -3.11 -15.79 -16.26
N LEU A 5 -3.48 -17.07 -16.28
CA LEU A 5 -3.77 -17.82 -15.05
C LEU A 5 -2.55 -17.84 -14.12
N THR A 6 -1.35 -17.89 -14.70
CA THR A 6 -0.08 -17.85 -13.97
C THR A 6 0.08 -16.55 -13.20
N GLU A 7 -0.23 -15.43 -13.85
CA GLU A 7 -0.12 -14.10 -13.28
C GLU A 7 -1.08 -13.94 -12.11
N LEU A 8 -2.33 -14.38 -12.27
CA LEU A 8 -3.34 -14.35 -11.21
C LEU A 8 -2.90 -15.17 -9.97
N VAL A 9 -2.32 -16.35 -10.17
CA VAL A 9 -1.84 -17.21 -9.08
C VAL A 9 -0.67 -16.56 -8.35
N LEU A 10 0.30 -15.98 -9.06
CA LEU A 10 1.44 -15.29 -8.47
C LEU A 10 0.99 -14.06 -7.67
N VAL A 11 0.06 -13.28 -8.22
CA VAL A 11 -0.55 -12.14 -7.55
C VAL A 11 -1.25 -12.58 -6.28
N GLY A 12 -2.05 -13.65 -6.34
CA GLY A 12 -2.72 -14.22 -5.17
C GLY A 12 -1.73 -14.64 -4.08
N LEU A 13 -0.62 -15.26 -4.45
CA LEU A 13 0.44 -15.67 -3.52
C LEU A 13 1.10 -14.45 -2.85
N ILE A 14 1.44 -13.42 -3.64
CA ILE A 14 2.01 -12.16 -3.14
C ILE A 14 1.00 -11.44 -2.23
N PHE A 15 -0.29 -11.51 -2.54
CA PHE A 15 -1.36 -10.91 -1.74
C PHE A 15 -1.47 -11.57 -0.36
N ILE A 16 -1.41 -12.91 -0.31
CA ILE A 16 -1.39 -13.68 0.94
C ILE A 16 -0.13 -13.33 1.74
N TRP A 17 1.03 -13.27 1.08
CA TRP A 17 2.31 -12.90 1.69
C TRP A 17 2.27 -11.49 2.27
N ALA A 18 1.80 -10.50 1.51
CA ALA A 18 1.67 -9.12 1.95
C ALA A 18 0.75 -8.99 3.19
N GLY A 19 -0.35 -9.76 3.21
CA GLY A 19 -1.24 -9.86 4.37
C GLY A 19 -0.54 -10.44 5.61
N PHE A 20 0.25 -11.50 5.46
CA PHE A 20 1.05 -12.09 6.54
C PHE A 20 2.13 -11.14 7.07
N VAL A 21 2.88 -10.50 6.18
CA VAL A 21 3.94 -9.55 6.55
C VAL A 21 3.36 -8.35 7.31
N ARG A 22 2.16 -7.90 6.94
CA ARG A 22 1.46 -6.83 7.65
C ARG A 22 1.13 -7.20 9.09
N THR A 23 0.66 -8.42 9.34
CA THR A 23 0.31 -8.85 10.70
C THR A 23 1.56 -9.14 11.56
N GLY A 24 2.68 -9.53 10.95
CA GLY A 24 3.96 -9.78 11.64
C GLY A 24 4.84 -8.54 11.87
N LEU A 25 5.10 -7.73 10.83
CA LEU A 25 6.03 -6.58 10.88
C LEU A 25 5.32 -5.22 11.00
N GLY A 26 3.99 -5.18 11.01
CA GLY A 26 3.17 -3.98 11.28
C GLY A 26 3.13 -2.95 10.15
N PHE A 27 4.18 -2.80 9.34
CA PHE A 27 4.33 -1.75 8.32
C PHE A 27 4.70 -2.27 6.92
N GLY A 28 5.33 -3.45 6.83
CA GLY A 28 6.05 -3.87 5.61
C GLY A 28 5.23 -4.53 4.49
N GLY A 29 3.94 -4.82 4.71
CA GLY A 29 3.15 -5.64 3.79
C GLY A 29 3.09 -5.10 2.35
N ALA A 30 2.89 -3.79 2.18
CA ALA A 30 2.91 -3.18 0.86
C ALA A 30 4.28 -2.70 0.40
N ALA A 31 5.15 -2.27 1.33
CA ALA A 31 6.52 -1.89 0.99
C ALA A 31 7.29 -3.06 0.37
N LEU A 32 7.00 -4.29 0.80
CA LEU A 32 7.55 -5.52 0.23
C LEU A 32 6.66 -6.14 -0.86
N GLY A 33 5.35 -5.89 -0.84
CA GLY A 33 4.41 -6.43 -1.84
C GLY A 33 4.54 -5.77 -3.23
N LEU A 34 4.75 -4.45 -3.28
CA LEU A 34 4.82 -3.70 -4.53
C LEU A 34 6.05 -4.10 -5.39
N PRO A 35 7.29 -4.21 -4.85
CA PRO A 35 8.43 -4.70 -5.61
C PRO A 35 8.26 -6.13 -6.15
N LEU A 36 7.59 -7.02 -5.39
CA LEU A 36 7.32 -8.39 -5.82
C LEU A 36 6.26 -8.44 -6.94
N MET A 37 5.25 -7.56 -6.91
CA MET A 37 4.28 -7.44 -8.00
C MET A 37 4.92 -6.89 -9.28
N LEU A 38 5.84 -5.93 -9.16
CA LEU A 38 6.58 -5.40 -10.31
C LEU A 38 7.48 -6.43 -10.97
N LEU A 39 7.93 -7.45 -10.23
CA LEU A 39 8.66 -8.59 -10.78
C LEU A 39 7.77 -9.49 -11.66
N VAL A 40 6.46 -9.53 -11.37
CA VAL A 40 5.47 -10.32 -12.13
C VAL A 40 5.01 -9.56 -13.37
N GLY A 41 4.72 -8.26 -13.24
CA GLY A 41 4.29 -7.41 -14.35
C GLY A 41 4.88 -6.00 -14.24
N ALA A 42 5.54 -5.54 -15.30
CA ALA A 42 6.37 -4.33 -15.28
C ALA A 42 5.60 -3.01 -15.16
N THR A 43 4.26 -3.01 -15.27
CA THR A 43 3.43 -1.79 -15.29
C THR A 43 2.87 -1.44 -13.90
N PRO A 44 3.52 -0.58 -13.09
CA PRO A 44 3.09 -0.20 -11.74
C PRO A 44 1.66 0.37 -11.67
N VAL A 45 1.21 1.00 -12.74
CA VAL A 45 -0.10 1.67 -12.83
C VAL A 45 -1.27 0.71 -12.53
N TYR A 46 -1.15 -0.57 -12.88
CA TYR A 46 -2.20 -1.56 -12.58
C TYR A 46 -2.13 -2.11 -11.16
N TRP A 47 -0.93 -2.23 -10.60
CA TRP A 47 -0.71 -2.81 -9.27
C TRP A 47 -0.97 -1.80 -8.15
N LEU A 48 -0.70 -0.52 -8.39
CA LEU A 48 -0.81 0.55 -7.40
C LEU A 48 -2.23 0.68 -6.81
N PRO A 49 -3.32 0.67 -7.61
CA PRO A 49 -4.67 0.76 -7.06
C PRO A 49 -5.07 -0.50 -6.28
N ILE A 50 -4.66 -1.68 -6.76
CA ILE A 50 -5.00 -2.98 -6.15
C ILE A 50 -4.37 -3.08 -4.75
N ILE A 51 -3.06 -2.80 -4.64
CA ILE A 51 -2.36 -2.82 -3.35
C ILE A 51 -2.86 -1.69 -2.43
N GLY A 52 -3.22 -0.53 -3.01
CA GLY A 52 -3.81 0.60 -2.27
C GLY A 52 -5.13 0.22 -1.60
N ILE A 53 -6.05 -0.42 -2.32
CA ILE A 53 -7.34 -0.88 -1.76
C ILE A 53 -7.10 -1.92 -0.66
N HIS A 54 -6.22 -2.90 -0.89
CA HIS A 54 -5.84 -3.89 0.12
C HIS A 54 -5.31 -3.22 1.38
N LEU A 55 -4.37 -2.28 1.23
CA LEU A 55 -3.82 -1.53 2.34
C LEU A 55 -4.89 -0.78 3.13
N LEU A 56 -5.77 -0.06 2.44
CA LEU A 56 -6.84 0.72 3.07
C LEU A 56 -7.81 -0.19 3.83
N PHE A 57 -8.20 -1.32 3.26
CA PHE A 57 -9.09 -2.29 3.90
C PHE A 57 -8.51 -2.79 5.23
N PHE A 58 -7.30 -3.36 5.19
CA PHE A 58 -6.67 -3.89 6.39
C PHE A 58 -6.25 -2.77 7.37
N SER A 59 -5.95 -1.55 6.89
CA SER A 59 -5.61 -0.41 7.75
C SER A 59 -6.81 0.08 8.53
N SER A 60 -7.97 0.16 7.87
CA SER A 60 -9.23 0.49 8.52
C SER A 60 -9.57 -0.52 9.62
N LEU A 61 -9.43 -1.82 9.34
CA LEU A 61 -9.66 -2.88 10.34
C LEU A 61 -8.71 -2.75 11.55
N THR A 62 -7.41 -2.52 11.32
CA THR A 62 -6.43 -2.32 12.41
C THR A 62 -6.73 -1.04 13.20
N LEU A 63 -7.09 0.03 12.51
CA LEU A 63 -7.41 1.33 13.11
C LEU A 63 -8.62 1.19 14.02
N VAL A 64 -9.73 0.64 13.52
CA VAL A 64 -10.97 0.44 14.30
C VAL A 64 -10.71 -0.32 15.60
N LYS A 65 -9.86 -1.36 15.56
CA LYS A 65 -9.48 -2.12 16.76
C LYS A 65 -8.67 -1.31 17.77
N SER A 66 -7.93 -0.31 17.30
CA SER A 66 -6.98 0.48 18.10
C SER A 66 -7.51 1.86 18.52
N LEU A 67 -8.66 2.31 17.98
CA LEU A 67 -9.27 3.62 18.25
C LEU A 67 -9.48 3.89 19.76
N LYS A 68 -9.73 2.86 20.57
CA LYS A 68 -9.98 3.01 22.01
C LYS A 68 -8.73 3.42 22.82
N LYS A 69 -7.53 3.36 22.25
CA LYS A 69 -6.27 3.70 22.92
C LYS A 69 -5.56 4.90 22.28
N VAL A 70 -6.30 5.76 21.58
CA VAL A 70 -5.72 6.87 20.83
C VAL A 70 -5.62 8.12 21.69
N ASP A 71 -4.39 8.63 21.85
CA ASP A 71 -4.13 9.95 22.40
C ASP A 71 -4.43 11.04 21.36
N TRP A 72 -5.66 11.53 21.35
CA TRP A 72 -6.14 12.55 20.41
C TRP A 72 -5.29 13.83 20.34
N PRO A 73 -4.78 14.40 21.46
CA PRO A 73 -3.93 15.59 21.39
C PRO A 73 -2.60 15.31 20.67
N TYR A 74 -2.01 14.15 20.93
CA TYR A 74 -0.78 13.71 20.26
C TYR A 74 -1.03 13.47 18.77
N LEU A 75 -2.10 12.74 18.44
CA LEU A 75 -2.48 12.43 17.06
C LEU A 75 -2.67 13.69 16.22
N LYS A 76 -3.38 14.71 16.71
CA LYS A 76 -3.59 15.96 15.98
C LYS A 76 -2.27 16.68 15.69
N ARG A 77 -1.36 16.71 16.68
CA ARG A 77 -0.06 17.36 16.54
C ARG A 77 0.86 16.60 15.60
N SER A 78 0.90 15.27 15.68
CA SER A 78 1.67 14.43 14.76
C SER A 78 1.13 14.49 13.33
N LEU A 79 -0.20 14.51 13.17
CA LEU A 79 -0.83 14.56 11.86
C LEU A 79 -0.45 15.82 11.08
N LEU A 80 -0.33 16.96 11.76
CA LEU A 80 0.12 18.22 11.15
C LEU A 80 1.55 18.13 10.60
N TRP A 81 2.41 17.31 11.20
CA TRP A 81 3.77 17.05 10.69
C TRP A 81 3.81 15.96 9.61
N ILE A 82 2.89 15.01 9.62
CA ILE A 82 2.85 13.88 8.67
C ILE A 82 2.16 14.24 7.34
N ILE A 83 1.10 15.07 7.37
CA ILE A 83 0.33 15.41 6.18
C ILE A 83 1.15 16.15 5.11
N PRO A 84 1.96 17.18 5.43
CA PRO A 84 2.73 17.89 4.41
C PRO A 84 3.65 16.98 3.58
N PRO A 85 4.53 16.14 4.18
CA PRO A 85 5.37 15.23 3.39
C PRO A 85 4.55 14.17 2.64
N ALA A 86 3.43 13.70 3.20
CA ALA A 86 2.54 12.77 2.50
C ALA A 86 1.92 13.39 1.24
N LEU A 87 1.44 14.64 1.33
CA LEU A 87 0.87 15.37 0.18
C LEU A 87 1.93 15.67 -0.88
N VAL A 88 3.14 16.06 -0.47
CA VAL A 88 4.27 16.24 -1.40
C VAL A 88 4.62 14.92 -2.10
N GLY A 89 4.61 13.80 -1.37
CA GLY A 89 4.83 12.47 -1.94
C GLY A 89 3.77 12.09 -2.97
N VAL A 90 2.48 12.31 -2.67
CA VAL A 90 1.37 12.03 -3.60
C VAL A 90 1.42 12.94 -4.83
N ALA A 91 1.69 14.24 -4.64
CA ALA A 91 1.84 15.20 -5.73
C ALA A 91 3.03 14.84 -6.63
N GLY A 92 4.14 14.38 -6.04
CA GLY A 92 5.28 13.81 -6.76
C GLY A 92 4.86 12.62 -7.59
N LEU A 93 4.14 11.66 -7.00
CA LEU A 93 3.67 10.44 -7.68
C LEU A 93 2.72 10.75 -8.86
N LEU A 94 1.85 11.75 -8.73
CA LEU A 94 0.93 12.20 -9.78
C LEU A 94 1.63 13.00 -10.88
N SER A 95 2.77 13.61 -10.57
CA SER A 95 3.57 14.38 -11.54
C SER A 95 4.61 13.51 -12.27
N LEU A 96 4.69 12.22 -11.95
CA LEU A 96 5.56 11.30 -12.67
C LEU A 96 5.03 11.12 -14.11
N PRO A 97 5.90 11.26 -15.13
CA PRO A 97 5.55 10.96 -16.50
C PRO A 97 5.13 9.49 -16.66
N ASP A 98 4.10 9.23 -17.45
CA ASP A 98 3.63 7.87 -17.79
C ASP A 98 4.58 7.13 -18.75
N ASP A 99 5.49 7.86 -19.41
CA ASP A 99 6.51 7.33 -20.30
C ASP A 99 7.77 6.93 -19.50
N VAL A 100 7.88 5.64 -19.24
CA VAL A 100 9.17 5.00 -18.96
C VAL A 100 9.78 4.64 -20.32
N ILE A 101 10.85 5.34 -20.70
CA ILE A 101 11.68 5.04 -21.88
C ILE A 101 12.09 3.56 -21.87
#